data_AF-A0A4U8YIZ6-F1
#
_entry.id   AF-A0A4U8YIZ6-F1
#
_cell.length_a   1.000
_cell.length_b   1.000
_cell.length_c   1.000
_cell.angle_alpha   90.00
_cell.angle_beta   90.00
_cell.angle_gamma   90.00
#
_symmetry.space_group_name_H-M   'P 1'
#
loop_
_entity.id
_entity.type
_entity.pdbx_description
1 polymer ?
#
loop_
_entity_poly.entity_id
_entity_poly.type
_entity_poly.pdbx_seq_one_letter_code
_entity_poly.pdbx_strand_id
1 'polypeptide(L)'
;MFGMGMPEILLIMAVALIVIGPKKLPELAKTLGRAFGEFRKATSDLKETFTVDLETPSTEKAGGEMKKVTLAAKDDASPDTETPKRETPDQTEG
;
A
#
# COMPACT_ATOMS: atom_id res chain seq x y z
N MET A 1 0.20 -23.44 -21.62
CA MET A 1 0.52 -22.49 -22.70
C MET A 1 0.41 -21.08 -22.13
N PHE A 2 1.51 -20.32 -22.19
CA PHE A 2 1.69 -18.91 -21.81
C PHE A 2 0.91 -18.41 -20.60
N GLY A 3 1.39 -18.79 -19.40
CA GLY A 3 1.03 -18.08 -18.18
C GLY A 3 1.69 -16.71 -18.23
N MET A 4 0.88 -15.65 -18.35
CA MET A 4 1.33 -14.28 -18.23
C MET A 4 1.75 -14.06 -16.77
N GLY A 5 3.01 -14.36 -16.48
CA GLY A 5 3.56 -14.27 -15.16
C GLY A 5 4.17 -12.91 -14.90
N MET A 6 4.67 -12.73 -13.68
CA MET A 6 5.53 -11.61 -13.34
C MET A 6 6.71 -11.40 -14.32
N PRO A 7 7.36 -12.46 -14.88
CA PRO A 7 8.48 -12.29 -15.81
C PRO A 7 8.09 -11.56 -17.10
N GLU A 8 6.95 -11.90 -17.71
CA GLU A 8 6.48 -11.26 -18.95
C GLU A 8 6.15 -9.79 -18.74
N ILE A 9 5.50 -9.44 -17.63
CA ILE A 9 5.21 -8.04 -17.27
C ILE A 9 6.51 -7.27 -17.04
N LEU A 10 7.50 -7.86 -16.37
CA LEU A 10 8.81 -7.24 -16.14
C LEU A 10 9.56 -6.99 -17.45
N LEU A 11 9.49 -7.92 -18.41
CA LEU A 11 10.11 -7.75 -19.73
C LEU A 11 9.49 -6.55 -20.47
N ILE A 12 8.16 -6.45 -20.49
CA ILE A 12 7.46 -5.33 -21.12
C ILE A 12 7.82 -4.01 -20.42
N MET A 13 7.86 -4.00 -19.08
CA MET A 13 8.29 -2.85 -18.30
C MET A 13 9.72 -2.44 -18.61
N ALA A 14 10.65 -3.38 -18.77
CA ALA A 14 12.02 -3.09 -19.16
C ALA A 14 12.11 -2.42 -20.54
N VAL A 15 11.34 -2.88 -21.52
CA VAL A 15 11.28 -2.26 -22.85
C VAL A 15 10.66 -0.85 -22.77
N ALA A 16 9.55 -0.69 -22.04
CA ALA A 16 8.92 0.62 -21.84
C ALA A 16 9.88 1.62 -21.15
N LEU A 17 10.66 1.14 -20.18
CA LEU A 17 11.69 1.90 -19.49
C LEU A 17 12.83 2.35 -20.41
N ILE A 18 13.19 1.57 -21.43
CA ILE A 18 14.21 1.98 -22.42
C ILE A 18 13.65 3.08 -23.31
N VAL A 19 12.39 2.95 -23.75
CA VAL A 19 11.73 3.92 -24.65
C VAL A 19 11.47 5.26 -23.94
N ILE A 20 10.91 5.21 -22.72
CA ILE A 20 10.51 6.39 -21.95
C ILE A 20 11.67 6.92 -21.10
N GLY A 21 12.52 6.03 -20.59
CA GLY A 21 13.59 6.31 -19.65
C GLY A 21 13.18 6.08 -18.18
N PRO A 22 14.03 5.44 -17.35
CA PRO A 22 13.72 5.16 -15.94
C PRO A 22 13.60 6.41 -15.07
N LYS A 23 14.24 7.51 -15.48
CA LYS A 23 14.11 8.81 -14.79
C LYS A 23 12.77 9.50 -15.05
N LYS A 24 12.13 9.22 -16.20
CA LYS A 24 10.86 9.86 -16.59
C LYS A 24 9.64 9.17 -16.00
N LEU A 25 9.70 7.86 -15.74
CA LEU A 25 8.62 7.14 -15.05
C LEU A 25 8.20 7.80 -13.71
N PRO A 26 9.12 8.09 -12.75
CA PRO A 26 8.76 8.73 -11.50
C PRO A 26 8.29 10.17 -11.67
N GLU A 27 8.78 10.88 -12.70
CA GLU A 27 8.35 12.24 -13.03
C GLU A 27 6.90 12.26 -13.56
N LEU A 28 6.56 11.34 -14.46
CA LEU A 28 5.19 11.13 -14.96
C LEU A 28 4.26 10.70 -13.83
N ALA A 29 4.68 9.75 -12.99
CA ALA A 29 3.89 9.29 -11.85
C ALA A 29 3.63 10.41 -10.84
N LYS A 30 4.60 11.28 -10.57
CA LYS A 30 4.40 12.46 -9.69
C LYS A 30 3.38 13.43 -10.27
N THR A 31 3.44 13.68 -11.58
CA THR A 31 2.54 14.61 -12.26
C THR A 31 1.11 14.06 -12.31
N LEU A 32 0.96 12.81 -12.76
CA LEU A 32 -0.32 12.11 -12.79
C LEU A 32 -0.89 11.93 -11.38
N GLY A 33 -0.05 11.60 -10.40
CA GLY A 33 -0.48 11.42 -9.01
C GLY A 33 -1.01 12.70 -8.38
N ARG A 34 -0.37 13.85 -8.65
CA ARG A 34 -0.90 15.17 -8.23
C ARG A 34 -2.24 15.46 -8.90
N ALA A 35 -2.34 15.29 -10.22
CA ALA A 35 -3.57 15.50 -10.95
C ALA A 35 -4.71 14.58 -10.45
N PHE A 36 -4.41 13.31 -10.19
CA PHE A 36 -5.38 12.36 -9.66
C PHE A 36 -5.81 12.69 -8.22
N GLY A 37 -4.88 13.19 -7.40
CA GLY A 37 -5.16 13.66 -6.04
C GLY A 37 -6.07 14.89 -6.03
N GLU A 38 -5.79 15.87 -6.89
CA GLU A 38 -6.62 17.07 -7.08
C GLU A 38 -7.99 16.70 -7.65
N PHE A 39 -8.04 15.79 -8.63
CA PHE A 39 -9.28 15.26 -9.19
C PHE A 39 -10.13 14.56 -8.13
N ARG A 40 -9.51 13.72 -7.28
CA ARG A 40 -10.20 13.03 -6.18
C ARG A 40 -10.74 14.04 -5.17
N LYS A 41 -9.98 15.07 -4.82
CA LYS A 41 -10.42 16.12 -3.90
C LYS A 41 -11.60 16.90 -4.47
N ALA A 42 -11.49 17.37 -5.71
CA ALA A 42 -12.58 18.06 -6.40
C ALA A 42 -13.83 17.17 -6.49
N THR A 43 -13.68 15.89 -6.82
CA THR A 43 -14.80 14.94 -6.85
C THR A 43 -15.43 14.73 -5.47
N SER A 44 -14.62 14.73 -4.40
CA SER A 44 -15.10 14.63 -3.01
C SER A 44 -15.91 15.86 -2.62
N ASP A 45 -15.41 17.06 -2.92
CA ASP A 45 -16.08 18.32 -2.60
C ASP A 45 -17.42 18.44 -3.36
N LEU A 46 -17.44 17.98 -4.62
CA LEU A 46 -18.67 17.87 -5.41
C LEU A 46 -19.63 16.86 -4.78
N LYS A 47 -19.15 15.67 -4.40
CA LYS A 47 -20.00 14.66 -3.75
C LYS A 47 -20.61 15.20 -2.46
N GLU A 48 -19.84 15.90 -1.63
CA GLU A 48 -20.36 16.52 -0.39
C GLU A 48 -21.44 17.57 -0.71
N THR A 49 -21.21 18.44 -1.69
CA THR A 49 -22.20 19.46 -2.09
C THR A 49 -23.49 18.82 -2.62
N PHE A 50 -23.38 17.81 -3.49
CA PHE A 50 -24.55 17.12 -4.06
C PHE A 50 -25.27 16.22 -3.03
N THR A 51 -24.57 15.64 -2.06
CA THR A 51 -25.21 14.87 -0.97
C THR A 51 -25.97 15.79 0.00
N VAL A 52 -25.49 17.01 0.23
CA VAL A 52 -26.16 18.01 1.09
C VAL A 52 -27.51 18.46 0.51
N ASP A 53 -27.67 18.51 -0.81
CA ASP A 53 -28.94 18.89 -1.45
C ASP A 53 -29.96 17.73 -1.58
N LEU A 54 -29.55 16.46 -1.43
CA LEU A 54 -30.43 15.29 -1.64
C LEU A 54 -30.79 14.49 -0.37
N GLU A 55 -30.05 14.59 0.73
CA GLU A 55 -30.33 13.81 1.94
C GLU A 55 -30.39 14.67 3.22
N THR A 56 -31.59 14.71 3.81
CA THR A 56 -31.78 14.91 5.24
C THR A 56 -30.78 14.06 6.05
N PRO A 57 -30.19 14.58 7.14
CA PRO A 57 -28.98 14.06 7.73
C PRO A 57 -29.22 12.71 8.42
N SER A 58 -28.57 11.66 7.91
CA SER A 58 -28.31 10.44 8.68
C SER A 58 -26.99 9.82 8.25
N THR A 59 -26.15 9.59 9.27
CA THR A 59 -25.06 8.61 9.31
C THR A 59 -23.66 9.09 8.89
N GLU A 60 -23.00 9.69 9.88
CA GLU A 60 -21.72 9.23 10.44
C GLU A 60 -20.81 8.26 9.62
N LYS A 61 -19.58 8.76 9.38
CA LYS A 61 -18.27 8.07 9.37
C LYS A 61 -17.92 7.18 8.16
N ALA A 62 -16.80 7.50 7.50
CA ALA A 62 -15.74 6.52 7.20
C ALA A 62 -14.49 7.14 6.56
N GLY A 63 -13.33 6.88 7.18
CA GLY A 63 -12.02 6.80 6.52
C GLY A 63 -11.16 8.04 6.67
N GLY A 64 -10.11 8.08 7.49
CA GLY A 64 -9.33 7.00 8.07
C GLY A 64 -7.90 7.53 8.17
N GLU A 65 -7.48 7.82 9.40
CA GLU A 65 -6.13 8.25 9.74
C GLU A 65 -5.14 7.11 9.48
N MET A 66 -4.68 7.00 8.24
CA MET A 66 -3.55 6.14 7.90
C MET A 66 -2.25 6.93 8.04
N LYS A 67 -1.90 7.26 9.29
CA LYS A 67 -0.69 8.03 9.62
C LYS A 67 0.11 7.44 10.77
N LYS A 68 0.45 6.14 10.72
CA LYS A 68 1.62 5.62 11.46
C LYS A 68 2.10 4.25 10.97
N VAL A 69 2.55 4.16 9.72
CA VAL A 69 3.52 3.11 9.31
C VAL A 69 4.62 3.81 8.52
N THR A 70 5.44 4.57 9.25
CA THR A 70 6.80 4.88 8.81
C THR A 70 7.72 4.27 9.85
N LEU A 71 8.09 3.02 9.57
CA LEU A 71 9.46 2.51 9.65
C LEU A 71 10.34 3.25 10.67
N ALA A 72 10.24 2.82 11.93
CA ALA A 72 11.42 2.74 12.79
C ALA A 72 12.31 1.64 12.20
N ALA A 73 13.28 2.04 11.38
CA ALA A 73 14.30 1.17 10.85
C ALA A 73 15.64 1.89 10.91
N LYS A 74 16.19 1.96 12.12
CA LYS A 74 17.61 1.74 12.46
C LYS A 74 17.85 2.26 13.87
N ASP A 75 18.10 1.31 14.77
CA ASP A 75 19.13 1.33 15.82
C ASP A 75 18.71 0.25 16.81
N ASP A 76 19.09 -0.99 16.52
CA ASP A 76 19.89 -1.78 17.45
C ASP A 76 20.23 -3.11 16.79
N ALA A 77 21.52 -3.25 16.48
CA ALA A 77 22.14 -4.51 16.16
C ALA A 77 22.47 -5.20 17.49
N SER A 78 21.83 -6.33 17.79
CA SER A 78 22.44 -7.55 18.36
C SER A 78 21.39 -8.64 18.57
N PRO A 79 21.57 -9.85 18.03
CA PRO A 79 20.70 -10.98 18.30
C PRO A 79 21.27 -11.79 19.47
N ASP A 80 20.89 -11.45 20.70
CA ASP A 80 21.14 -12.32 21.86
C ASP A 80 19.95 -13.28 22.02
N THR A 81 20.16 -14.48 21.46
CA THR A 81 19.91 -15.77 22.08
C THR A 81 18.94 -15.78 23.27
N GLU A 82 17.70 -16.22 23.04
CA GLU A 82 17.00 -17.06 24.01
C GLU A 82 15.94 -17.91 23.29
N THR A 83 16.30 -19.18 23.09
CA THR A 83 15.42 -20.29 22.71
C THR A 83 14.38 -20.57 23.80
N PRO A 84 13.06 -20.48 23.51
CA PRO A 84 12.07 -21.09 24.38
C PRO A 84 11.95 -22.58 24.06
N LYS A 85 12.44 -23.39 24.99
CA LYS A 85 12.34 -24.85 25.02
C LYS A 85 10.86 -25.25 24.95
N ARG A 86 10.46 -25.92 23.87
CA ARG A 86 9.15 -26.58 23.76
C ARG A 86 9.01 -27.59 24.90
N GLU A 87 8.05 -27.36 25.79
CA GLU A 87 7.46 -28.41 26.62
C GLU A 87 6.69 -29.35 25.68
N THR A 88 7.22 -30.56 25.52
CA THR A 88 6.50 -31.68 24.93
C THR A 88 5.79 -32.41 26.07
N PRO A 89 4.47 -32.64 26.01
CA PRO A 89 3.79 -33.49 26.98
C PRO A 89 4.07 -34.95 26.61
N ASP A 90 4.73 -35.68 27.50
CA ASP A 90 4.85 -37.13 27.38
C ASP A 90 4.54 -37.75 28.74
N GLN A 91 3.40 -38.42 28.79
CA GLN A 91 3.08 -39.38 29.84
C GLN A 91 3.92 -40.63 29.61
N THR A 92 4.35 -41.31 30.67
CA THR A 92 4.42 -42.79 30.80
C THR A 92 5.17 -43.19 32.08
N GLU A 93 4.40 -43.75 33.01
CA GLU A 93 4.68 -44.91 33.88
C GLU A 93 5.57 -44.80 35.14
N GLY A 94 5.02 -45.35 36.24
CA GLY A 94 5.61 -45.54 37.56
C GLY A 94 4.54 -45.75 38.62
#